data_AF-A0A257PVV6-F1
#
_entry.id   AF-A0A257PVV6-F1
#
_cell.length_a   1.000
_cell.length_b   1.000
_cell.length_c   1.000
_cell.angle_alpha   90.00
_cell.angle_beta   90.00
_cell.angle_gamma   90.00
#
_symmetry.space_group_name_H-M   'P 1'
#
loop_
_entity.id
_entity.type
_entity.pdbx_description
1 polymer ?
#
loop_
_entity_poly.entity_id
_entity_poly.type
_entity_poly.pdbx_seq_one_letter_code
_entity_poly.pdbx_strand_id
1 'polypeptide(L)'
;MAELVTDYLEGALPLHRRLAVNLHLFRCPACTRYFDQMRRTIALLRRIRPPAPPEAVEEAVLRRLADARAGIDQEGHDRGGAAEP
;
A
#
# COMPACT_ATOMS: atom_id res chain seq x y z
N MET A 1 9.22 12.29 -18.21
CA MET A 1 9.46 11.34 -17.10
C MET A 1 8.97 11.90 -15.78
N ALA A 2 9.30 13.15 -15.43
CA ALA A 2 8.81 13.80 -14.21
C ALA A 2 7.28 13.67 -14.00
N GLU A 3 6.48 13.88 -15.05
CA GLU A 3 5.01 13.74 -15.01
C GLU A 3 4.52 12.32 -14.66
N LEU A 4 5.31 11.28 -14.93
CA LEU A 4 4.95 9.88 -14.65
C LEU A 4 5.40 9.41 -13.26
N VAL A 5 6.19 10.21 -12.53
CA VAL A 5 6.77 9.79 -11.25
C VAL A 5 5.71 9.67 -10.16
N THR A 6 4.71 10.55 -10.15
CA THR A 6 3.58 10.47 -9.21
C THR A 6 2.79 9.17 -9.41
N ASP A 7 2.30 8.93 -10.64
CA ASP A 7 1.55 7.70 -10.96
C ASP A 7 2.37 6.43 -10.70
N TYR A 8 3.68 6.49 -10.91
CA TYR A 8 4.59 5.38 -10.63
C TYR A 8 4.72 5.12 -9.11
N LEU A 9 4.85 6.17 -8.30
CA LEU A 9 4.94 6.08 -6.84
C LEU A 9 3.62 5.62 -6.20
N GLU A 10 2.50 6.04 -6.77
CA GLU A 10 1.15 5.67 -6.32
C GLU A 10 0.69 4.31 -6.87
N GLY A 11 1.45 3.73 -7.80
CA GLY A 11 1.11 2.44 -8.41
C GLY A 11 -0.06 2.50 -9.40
N ALA A 12 -0.43 3.70 -9.86
CA ALA A 12 -1.51 3.95 -10.81
C ALA A 12 -1.14 3.63 -12.27
N LEU A 13 0.15 3.39 -12.56
CA LEU A 13 0.59 3.06 -13.91
C LEU A 13 0.24 1.61 -14.31
N PRO A 14 -0.18 1.39 -15.57
CA PRO A 14 -0.29 0.04 -16.12
C PRO A 14 1.09 -0.64 -16.20
N LEU A 15 1.12 -1.98 -16.14
CA LEU A 15 2.34 -2.78 -16.03
C LEU A 15 3.43 -2.42 -17.06
N HIS A 16 3.04 -2.23 -18.32
CA HIS A 16 3.97 -1.88 -19.40
C HIS A 16 4.67 -0.53 -19.15
N ARG A 17 3.97 0.47 -18.61
CA ARG A 17 4.57 1.77 -18.26
C ARG A 17 5.45 1.68 -17.03
N ARG A 18 5.08 0.87 -16.03
CA ARG A 18 5.94 0.62 -14.86
C ARG A 18 7.27 0.02 -15.26
N LEU A 19 7.26 -0.95 -16.19
CA LEU A 19 8.50 -1.55 -16.71
C LEU A 19 9.36 -0.52 -17.46
N ALA A 20 8.75 0.33 -18.30
CA ALA A 20 9.45 1.39 -19.00
C ALA A 20 10.12 2.39 -18.04
N VAL A 21 9.43 2.77 -16.95
CA VAL A 21 9.98 3.64 -15.89
C VAL A 21 11.12 2.93 -15.16
N ASN A 22 10.97 1.66 -14.79
CA ASN A 22 12.04 0.88 -14.14
C ASN A 22 13.31 0.85 -15.00
N LEU A 23 13.17 0.54 -16.29
CA LEU A 23 14.29 0.53 -17.23
C LEU A 23 14.92 1.92 -17.37
N HIS A 24 14.11 2.99 -17.27
CA HIS A 24 14.61 4.36 -17.27
C HIS A 24 15.41 4.73 -16.02
N LEU A 25 14.92 4.37 -14.84
CA LEU A 25 15.64 4.58 -13.59
C LEU A 25 16.98 3.84 -13.61
N PHE A 26 17.03 2.62 -14.14
CA PHE A 26 18.26 1.84 -14.28
C PHE A 26 19.32 2.54 -15.15
N ARG A 27 18.92 3.17 -16.26
CA ARG A 27 19.86 3.78 -17.23
C ARG A 27 20.18 5.26 -16.98
N CYS A 28 19.41 5.96 -16.14
CA CYS A 28 19.47 7.41 -16.03
C CYS A 28 19.73 7.88 -14.58
N PRO A 29 20.98 8.25 -14.24
CA PRO A 29 21.33 8.72 -12.90
C PRO A 29 20.59 9.99 -12.47
N ALA A 30 20.33 10.92 -13.39
CA ALA A 30 19.58 12.15 -13.09
C ALA A 30 18.15 11.84 -12.64
N CYS A 31 17.52 10.86 -13.27
CA CYS A 31 16.17 10.44 -12.94
C CYS A 31 16.12 9.63 -11.63
N THR A 32 17.14 8.83 -11.34
CA THR A 32 17.29 8.20 -10.02
C THR A 32 17.39 9.25 -8.91
N ARG A 33 18.20 10.29 -9.09
CA ARG A 33 18.29 11.40 -8.13
C ARG A 33 16.97 12.14 -7.93
N TYR A 34 16.24 12.42 -9.02
CA TYR A 34 14.92 13.04 -8.94
C TYR A 34 13.91 12.15 -8.20
N PHE A 35 13.91 10.85 -8.49
CA PHE A 35 13.06 9.88 -7.80
C PHE A 35 13.36 9.81 -6.30
N ASP A 36 14.64 9.80 -5.92
CA ASP A 36 15.05 9.85 -4.51
C ASP A 36 14.63 11.14 -3.82
N GLN A 37 14.70 12.29 -4.51
CA GLN A 37 14.19 13.56 -4.00
C GLN A 37 12.68 13.46 -3.71
N MET A 38 11.89 12.94 -4.65
CA MET A 38 10.44 12.77 -4.46
C MET A 38 10.13 11.84 -3.27
N ARG A 39 10.87 10.72 -3.13
CA ARG A 39 10.73 9.82 -1.98
C ARG A 39 11.05 10.51 -0.65
N ARG A 40 12.07 11.36 -0.61
CA ARG A 40 12.42 12.14 0.59
C ARG A 40 11.33 13.16 0.92
N THR A 41 10.78 13.85 -0.07
CA THR A 41 9.65 14.76 0.11
C THR A 41 8.46 14.04 0.73
N ILE A 42 8.07 12.87 0.20
CA ILE A 42 6.99 12.04 0.76
C ILE A 42 7.31 11.64 2.20
N ALA A 43 8.54 11.19 2.48
CA ALA A 43 8.94 10.79 3.82
C ALA A 43 8.88 11.94 4.84
N LEU A 44 9.23 13.16 4.42
CA LEU A 44 9.10 14.36 5.24
C LEU A 44 7.63 14.69 5.52
N LEU A 45 6.78 14.68 4.49
CA LEU A 45 5.34 14.93 4.65
C LEU A 45 4.67 13.90 5.55
N ARG A 46 5.09 12.62 5.50
CA ARG A 46 4.58 11.56 6.38
C ARG A 46 4.90 11.77 7.87
N ARG A 47 5.85 12.63 8.22
CA ARG A 47 6.13 13.00 9.62
C ARG A 47 5.12 13.98 10.18
N ILE A 48 4.36 14.65 9.33
CA ILE A 48 3.27 15.52 9.74
C ILE A 48 2.15 14.60 10.22
N ARG A 49 1.93 14.58 11.54
CA ARG A 49 0.85 13.78 12.14
C ARG A 49 -0.48 14.38 11.69
N PRO A 50 -1.32 13.64 10.94
CA PRO A 50 -2.67 14.08 10.65
C PRO A 50 -3.48 14.15 11.96
N PRO A 51 -4.58 14.92 12.00
CA PRO A 51 -5.49 14.87 13.14
C PRO A 51 -5.91 13.43 13.42
N ALA A 52 -6.07 13.09 14.69
CA ALA A 52 -6.62 11.80 15.07
C ALA A 52 -7.99 11.62 14.40
N PRO A 53 -8.31 10.41 13.92
CA PRO A 53 -9.66 10.13 13.42
C PRO A 53 -10.67 10.30 14.56
N PRO A 54 -11.95 10.60 14.27
CA PRO A 54 -12.99 10.57 15.28
C PRO A 54 -13.08 9.18 15.93
N GLU A 55 -13.27 9.11 17.25
CA GLU A 55 -13.32 7.86 18.01
C GLU A 55 -14.32 6.85 17.41
N ALA A 56 -15.51 7.33 16.99
CA ALA A 56 -16.52 6.50 16.33
C ALA A 56 -16.03 5.80 15.04
N VAL A 57 -15.10 6.43 14.30
CA VAL A 57 -14.51 5.83 13.10
C VAL A 57 -13.52 4.74 13.50
N GLU A 58 -12.68 5.01 14.50
CA GLU A 58 -11.72 4.03 15.01
C GLU A 58 -12.42 2.78 15.55
N GLU A 59 -13.45 2.94 16.37
CA GLU A 59 -14.28 1.84 16.88
C GLU A 59 -14.92 1.03 15.74
N ALA A 60 -15.47 1.70 14.73
CA ALA A 60 -16.11 1.04 13.60
C ALA A 60 -15.11 0.22 12.76
N VAL A 61 -13.86 0.69 12.62
CA VAL A 61 -12.80 -0.04 11.93
C VAL A 61 -12.34 -1.24 12.75
N LEU A 62 -12.08 -1.05 14.05
CA LEU A 62 -11.66 -2.13 14.95
C LEU A 62 -12.69 -3.26 15.02
N ARG A 63 -13.98 -2.91 15.09
CA ARG A 63 -15.07 -3.90 15.08
C ARG A 63 -15.08 -4.72 13.79
N ARG A 64 -15.04 -4.06 12.63
CA ARG A 64 -14.99 -4.75 11.32
C ARG A 64 -13.78 -5.66 11.16
N LEU A 65 -12.63 -5.24 11.65
CA LEU A 65 -11.41 -6.05 11.63
C LEU A 65 -11.55 -7.27 12.55
N ALA A 66 -12.14 -7.12 13.74
CA ALA A 66 -12.43 -8.22 14.64
C ALA A 66 -13.43 -9.22 14.04
N ASP A 67 -14.50 -8.74 13.39
CA ASP A 67 -15.48 -9.58 12.71
C ASP A 67 -14.85 -10.35 11.55
N ALA A 68 -14.01 -9.68 10.73
CA ALA A 68 -13.28 -10.32 9.64
C ALA A 68 -12.28 -11.38 10.17
N ARG A 69 -11.69 -11.16 11.34
CA ARG A 69 -10.82 -12.12 12.02
C ARG A 69 -11.60 -13.33 12.54
N ALA A 70 -12.76 -13.12 13.13
CA ALA A 70 -13.60 -14.21 13.60
C ALA A 70 -14.11 -15.09 12.45
N GLY A 71 -14.44 -14.49 11.30
CA GLY A 71 -14.86 -15.21 10.09
C GLY A 71 -13.77 -16.13 9.53
N ILE A 72 -12.51 -15.66 9.43
CA ILE A 72 -11.41 -16.53 8.98
C ILE A 72 -11.12 -17.67 9.95
N ASP A 73 -11.30 -17.46 11.26
CA ASP A 73 -11.07 -18.48 12.28
C ASP A 73 -12.18 -19.55 12.23
N GLN A 74 -13.44 -19.16 11.97
CA GLN A 74 -14.57 -20.09 11.77
C GLN A 74 -14.46 -20.88 10.47
N GLU A 75 -14.13 -20.23 9.34
CA GLU A 75 -13.89 -20.93 8.06
C GLU A 75 -12.71 -21.93 8.11
N GLY A 76 -11.71 -21.65 8.97
CA GLY A 76 -10.61 -22.57 9.26
C GLY A 76 -11.03 -23.77 10.11
N HIS A 77 -11.91 -23.55 11.10
CA HIS A 77 -12.49 -24.61 11.93
C HIS A 77 -13.40 -25.54 11.12
N ASP A 78 -14.27 -24.99 10.27
CA ASP A 78 -15.20 -25.76 9.44
C ASP A 78 -14.49 -26.60 8.37
N ARG A 79 -13.40 -26.09 7.77
CA ARG A 79 -12.56 -26.89 6.84
C ARG A 79 -11.67 -27.92 7.53
N GLY A 80 -11.28 -27.70 8.78
CA GLY A 80 -10.52 -28.65 9.59
C GLY A 80 -11.35 -29.81 10.14
N GLY A 81 -12.68 -29.66 10.24
CA GLY A 81 -13.59 -30.69 10.74
C GLY A 81 -14.08 -31.72 9.69
N ALA A 82 -13.74 -31.56 8.41
CA ALA A 82 -14.21 -32.44 7.33
C ALA A 82 -13.29 -33.63 6.99
N ALA A 83 -12.37 -34.00 7.88
CA ALA A 83 -11.52 -35.19 7.73
C ALA A 83 -11.63 -36.12 8.95
N GLU A 84 -12.65 -36.98 8.94
CA GLU A 84 -12.64 -38.39 9.39
C GLU A 84 -14.06 -38.98 9.21
N PRO A 85 -14.26 -40.32 9.13
CA PRO A 85 -13.40 -41.42 9.61
C PRO A 85 -12.65 -42.21 8.53
#